data_AF-M2LTW8-F1
#
_entry.id   AF-M2LTW8-F1
#
_cell.length_a   1.000
_cell.length_b   1.000
_cell.length_c   1.000
_cell.angle_alpha   90.00
_cell.angle_beta   90.00
_cell.angle_gamma   90.00
#
_symmetry.space_group_name_H-M   'P 1'
#
loop_
_entity.id
_entity.type
_entity.pdbx_description
1 polymer ?
#
loop_
_entity_poly.entity_id
_entity_poly.type
_entity_poly.pdbx_seq_one_letter_code
_entity_poly.pdbx_strand_id
1 'polypeptide(L)'
;MYFADERYSLDKLLSGRTYHNRHPKVPRDFAVLPVTILVHHIDETLGQTQKLSREVTSTEKRIADGDIQLQDNGDYKLLNRLNLEHIRLQRRSDFELELATNLLKYFDEYQKMWTALWEGGTGYLEDMREKIEQQMRYSEQVKRDLDILPRRIKNQSKAIFNYVVQRDNQLNIQLAESNRKIAEESRRDNLLNLELAAATAQVAEETRQDSAAMKTIAVLTLTFLPGTAVASFFSMTMFQWPFANNNSLASPYIYVYFVVTIPLTVLVYALWTCPGAI
;
A
#
# COMPACT_ATOMS: atom_id res chain seq x y z
N MET A 1 -21.64 -5.81 42.27
CA MET A 1 -20.56 -4.96 41.73
C MET A 1 -21.22 -3.87 40.89
N TYR A 2 -21.69 -2.80 41.54
CA TYR A 2 -22.38 -1.69 40.88
C TYR A 2 -21.32 -0.64 40.53
N PHE A 3 -21.12 -0.39 39.24
CA PHE A 3 -20.36 0.76 38.78
C PHE A 3 -21.21 2.01 39.04
N ALA A 4 -21.01 2.66 40.18
CA ALA A 4 -21.37 4.05 40.33
C ALA A 4 -20.37 4.86 39.49
N ASP A 5 -20.74 5.14 38.24
CA ASP A 5 -20.11 6.21 37.46
C ASP A 5 -20.22 7.51 38.30
N GLU A 6 -19.10 8.19 38.58
CA GLU A 6 -19.03 9.39 39.44
C GLU A 6 -20.00 10.52 39.01
N ARG A 7 -20.56 10.39 37.79
CA ARG A 7 -21.63 11.23 37.25
C ARG A 7 -22.97 11.11 37.98
N TYR A 8 -23.26 9.98 38.64
CA TYR A 8 -24.53 9.70 39.32
C TYR A 8 -24.42 9.88 40.84
N SER A 9 -23.85 10.99 41.30
CA SER A 9 -23.93 11.33 42.73
C SER A 9 -25.38 11.68 43.08
N LEU A 10 -25.94 10.99 44.08
CA LEU A 10 -27.28 11.29 44.60
C LEU A 10 -27.43 12.77 44.97
N ASP A 11 -26.35 13.35 45.50
CA ASP A 11 -26.29 14.77 45.85
C ASP A 11 -26.50 15.67 44.63
N LYS A 12 -25.81 15.44 43.50
CA LYS A 12 -26.05 16.16 42.24
C LYS A 12 -27.45 15.94 41.67
N LEU A 13 -27.95 14.70 41.74
CA LEU A 13 -29.26 14.36 41.17
C LEU A 13 -30.41 15.00 41.96
N LEU A 14 -30.25 15.19 43.28
CA LEU A 14 -31.29 15.70 44.17
C LEU A 14 -31.06 17.16 44.61
N SER A 15 -29.87 17.73 44.41
CA SER A 15 -29.57 19.12 44.76
C SER A 15 -30.51 20.08 44.01
N GLY A 16 -31.29 20.87 44.75
CA GLY A 16 -32.24 21.83 44.18
C GLY A 16 -33.62 21.28 43.81
N ARG A 17 -33.93 20.00 44.09
CA ARG A 17 -35.27 19.43 43.88
C ARG A 17 -36.09 19.54 45.17
N THR A 18 -37.14 20.36 45.17
CA THR A 18 -38.15 20.35 46.23
C THR A 18 -39.04 19.12 46.08
N TYR A 19 -39.28 18.39 47.17
CA TYR A 19 -40.30 17.34 47.20
C TYR A 19 -41.67 18.00 47.28
N HIS A 20 -42.49 17.86 46.23
CA HIS A 20 -43.74 18.62 46.07
C HIS A 20 -44.98 17.86 46.58
N ASN A 21 -44.86 16.56 46.88
CA ASN A 21 -45.96 15.82 47.49
C ASN A 21 -46.13 16.26 48.96
N ARG A 22 -47.11 17.15 49.18
CA ARG A 22 -47.46 17.70 50.51
C ARG A 22 -48.72 17.06 51.09
N HIS A 23 -49.16 15.92 50.56
CA HIS A 23 -50.41 15.32 50.99
C HIS A 23 -50.30 14.77 52.43
N PRO A 24 -51.14 15.23 53.38
CA PRO A 24 -50.95 14.95 54.81
C PRO A 24 -51.26 13.49 55.20
N LYS A 25 -52.05 12.76 54.39
CA LYS A 25 -52.53 11.40 54.70
C LYS A 25 -51.93 10.30 53.81
N VAL A 26 -51.11 10.66 52.82
CA VAL A 26 -50.58 9.70 51.84
C VAL A 26 -49.07 9.52 52.08
N PRO A 27 -48.54 8.28 52.11
CA PRO A 27 -47.12 8.04 52.34
C PRO A 27 -46.26 8.69 51.24
N ARG A 28 -45.08 9.21 51.60
CA ARG A 28 -44.16 9.80 50.62
C ARG A 28 -43.74 8.76 49.56
N ASP A 29 -43.91 9.08 48.28
CA ASP A 29 -43.41 8.31 47.16
C ASP A 29 -41.89 8.52 46.97
N PHE A 30 -41.14 7.42 46.87
CA PHE A 30 -39.71 7.46 46.54
C PHE A 30 -39.44 7.50 45.03
N ALA A 31 -40.49 7.59 44.21
CA ALA A 31 -40.41 7.57 42.74
C ALA A 31 -39.72 8.81 42.13
N VAL A 32 -39.51 9.87 42.91
CA VAL A 32 -38.75 11.07 42.50
C VAL A 32 -37.35 10.70 42.00
N LEU A 33 -36.69 9.74 42.65
CA LEU A 33 -35.33 9.35 42.29
C LEU A 33 -35.27 8.61 40.94
N PRO A 34 -36.04 7.52 40.71
CA PRO A 34 -36.15 6.88 39.40
C PRO A 34 -36.57 7.83 38.27
N VAL A 35 -37.51 8.75 38.53
CA VAL A 35 -37.94 9.74 37.52
C VAL A 35 -36.83 10.72 37.18
N THR A 36 -36.03 11.13 38.18
CA THR A 36 -34.89 12.02 37.94
C THR A 36 -33.77 11.31 37.17
N ILE A 37 -33.52 10.04 37.48
CA ILE A 37 -32.59 9.19 36.73
C ILE A 37 -33.05 9.07 35.27
N LEU A 38 -34.34 8.81 35.04
CA LEU A 38 -34.93 8.71 33.70
C LEU A 38 -34.69 9.99 32.89
N VAL A 39 -35.02 11.16 33.46
CA VAL A 39 -34.82 12.46 32.79
C VAL A 39 -33.35 12.68 32.44
N HIS A 40 -32.44 12.41 33.36
CA HIS A 40 -31.01 12.61 33.12
C HIS A 40 -30.46 11.63 32.07
N HIS A 41 -30.90 10.37 32.11
CA HIS A 41 -30.53 9.37 31.12
C HIS A 41 -30.95 9.78 29.72
N ILE A 42 -32.22 10.18 29.54
CA ILE A 42 -32.77 10.54 28.25
C ILE A 42 -32.07 11.77 27.67
N ASP A 43 -31.76 12.77 28.50
CA ASP A 43 -31.04 13.97 28.06
C ASP A 43 -29.62 13.64 27.57
N GLU A 44 -28.89 12.78 28.30
CA GLU A 44 -27.57 12.32 27.87
C GLU A 44 -27.65 11.46 26.59
N THR A 45 -28.61 10.55 26.51
CA THR A 45 -28.83 9.68 25.34
C THR A 45 -29.22 10.49 24.11
N LEU A 46 -30.04 11.54 24.26
CA LEU A 46 -30.40 12.47 23.20
C LEU A 46 -29.15 13.20 22.67
N GLY A 47 -28.33 13.75 23.57
CA GLY A 47 -27.10 14.44 23.19
C GLY A 47 -26.10 13.52 22.47
N GLN A 48 -25.94 12.28 22.96
CA GLN A 48 -25.07 11.28 22.35
C GLN A 48 -25.60 10.81 20.98
N THR A 49 -26.92 10.62 20.83
CA THR A 49 -27.55 10.26 19.55
C THR A 49 -27.38 11.37 18.51
N GLN A 50 -27.58 12.63 18.90
CA GLN A 50 -27.35 13.76 18.00
C GLN A 50 -25.89 13.84 17.54
N LYS A 51 -24.94 13.63 18.44
CA LYS A 51 -23.51 13.59 18.11
C LYS A 51 -23.21 12.45 17.14
N LEU A 52 -23.69 11.24 17.43
CA LEU A 52 -23.52 10.07 16.57
C LEU A 52 -24.11 10.31 15.17
N SER A 53 -25.31 10.87 15.09
CA SER A 53 -25.96 11.19 13.81
C SER A 53 -25.13 12.20 12.99
N ARG A 54 -24.54 13.21 13.63
CA ARG A 54 -23.62 14.16 12.97
C ARG A 54 -22.37 13.47 12.44
N GLU A 55 -21.74 12.60 13.24
CA GLU A 55 -20.55 11.85 12.83
C GLU A 55 -20.84 10.88 11.67
N VAL A 56 -21.98 10.18 11.71
CA VAL A 56 -22.44 9.32 10.61
C VAL A 56 -22.65 10.15 9.35
N THR A 57 -23.24 11.34 9.47
CA THR A 57 -23.51 12.24 8.33
C THR A 57 -22.22 12.82 7.73
N SER A 58 -21.27 13.23 8.57
CA SER A 58 -19.97 13.71 8.08
C SER A 58 -19.17 12.60 7.39
N THR A 59 -19.25 11.38 7.92
CA THR A 59 -18.60 10.20 7.31
C THR A 59 -19.25 9.85 5.98
N GLU A 60 -20.58 9.91 5.90
CA GLU A 60 -21.33 9.70 4.66
C GLU A 60 -20.91 10.69 3.57
N LYS A 61 -20.79 11.98 3.91
CA LYS A 61 -20.36 13.02 2.98
C LYS A 61 -18.92 12.78 2.50
N ARG A 62 -17.98 12.50 3.41
CA ARG A 62 -16.58 12.20 3.06
C ARG A 62 -16.46 11.03 2.08
N ILE A 63 -17.19 9.94 2.34
CA ILE A 63 -17.21 8.76 1.47
C ILE A 63 -17.83 9.11 0.11
N ALA A 64 -18.89 9.91 0.08
CA ALA A 64 -19.51 10.37 -1.17
C ALA A 64 -18.57 11.26 -2.01
N ASP A 65 -17.75 12.08 -1.35
CA ASP A 65 -16.72 12.92 -1.99
C ASP A 65 -15.48 12.10 -2.43
N GLY A 66 -15.41 10.81 -2.11
CA GLY A 66 -14.28 9.92 -2.44
C GLY A 66 -13.07 10.05 -1.51
N ASP A 67 -13.18 10.79 -0.41
CA ASP A 67 -12.18 10.85 0.67
C ASP A 67 -12.28 9.60 1.56
N ILE A 68 -11.76 8.48 1.04
CA ILE A 68 -11.80 7.18 1.72
C ILE A 68 -10.39 6.80 2.21
N GLN A 69 -10.26 6.70 3.52
CA GLN A 69 -9.04 6.31 4.23
C GLN A 69 -8.98 4.79 4.42
N LEU A 70 -8.32 4.13 3.46
CA LEU A 70 -8.11 2.68 3.47
C LEU A 70 -6.85 2.24 4.26
N GLN A 71 -5.90 3.14 4.51
CA GLN A 71 -4.69 2.83 5.28
C GLN A 71 -5.07 2.37 6.69
N ASP A 72 -4.43 1.29 7.15
CA ASP A 72 -4.67 0.66 8.46
C ASP A 72 -6.14 0.34 8.78
N ASN A 73 -6.97 0.13 7.74
CA ASN A 73 -8.42 -0.06 7.87
C ASN A 73 -9.12 1.12 8.57
N GLY A 74 -8.65 2.37 8.35
CA GLY A 74 -9.12 3.58 9.02
C GLY A 74 -10.64 3.74 9.00
N ASP A 75 -11.25 3.82 7.82
CA ASP A 75 -12.70 4.01 7.71
C ASP A 75 -13.50 2.77 8.16
N TYR A 76 -12.98 1.56 7.99
CA TYR A 76 -13.63 0.36 8.54
C TYR A 76 -13.65 0.36 10.07
N LYS A 77 -12.57 0.79 10.72
CA LYS A 77 -12.49 0.96 12.18
C LYS A 77 -13.45 2.06 12.65
N LEU A 78 -13.55 3.16 11.91
CA LEU A 78 -14.50 4.24 12.19
C LEU A 78 -15.94 3.74 12.08
N LEU A 79 -16.34 3.09 10.98
CA LEU A 79 -17.68 2.53 10.82
C LEU A 79 -18.02 1.52 11.92
N ASN A 80 -17.07 0.67 12.30
CA ASN A 80 -17.27 -0.28 13.40
C ASN A 80 -17.48 0.45 14.73
N ARG A 81 -16.72 1.52 15.01
CA ARG A 81 -16.93 2.36 16.20
C ARG A 81 -18.32 2.99 16.20
N LEU A 82 -18.75 3.59 15.09
CA LEU A 82 -20.09 4.18 14.97
C LEU A 82 -21.19 3.14 15.19
N ASN A 83 -21.00 1.92 14.68
CA ASN A 83 -21.93 0.81 14.89
C ASN A 83 -22.00 0.36 16.37
N LEU A 84 -20.86 0.28 17.05
CA LEU A 84 -20.82 -0.06 18.48
C LEU A 84 -21.50 1.01 19.34
N GLU A 85 -21.26 2.29 19.05
CA GLU A 85 -21.94 3.40 19.74
C GLU A 85 -23.45 3.41 19.46
N HIS A 86 -23.87 3.14 18.22
CA HIS A 86 -25.29 2.92 17.90
C HIS A 86 -25.91 1.82 18.77
N ILE A 87 -25.29 0.64 18.84
CA ILE A 87 -25.80 -0.50 19.64
C ILE A 87 -25.85 -0.15 21.14
N ARG A 88 -24.88 0.61 21.63
CA ARG A 88 -24.88 1.10 23.01
C ARG A 88 -26.07 2.02 23.27
N LEU A 89 -26.30 3.00 22.40
CA LEU A 89 -27.40 3.97 22.54
C LEU A 89 -28.77 3.33 22.36
N GLN A 90 -28.88 2.35 21.45
CA GLN A 90 -30.12 1.59 21.25
C GLN A 90 -30.52 0.85 22.53
N ARG A 91 -29.59 0.10 23.14
CA ARG A 91 -29.83 -0.57 24.43
C ARG A 91 -30.20 0.40 25.54
N ARG A 92 -29.61 1.59 25.54
CA ARG A 92 -29.89 2.64 26.52
C ARG A 92 -31.30 3.21 26.34
N SER A 93 -31.72 3.49 25.11
CA SER A 93 -33.08 3.95 24.79
C SER A 93 -34.13 2.88 25.11
N ASP A 94 -33.86 1.61 24.82
CA ASP A 94 -34.78 0.51 25.17
C ASP A 94 -34.98 0.41 26.70
N PHE A 95 -33.90 0.54 27.48
CA PHE A 95 -33.98 0.59 28.94
C PHE A 95 -34.78 1.81 29.43
N GLU A 96 -34.60 2.99 28.84
CA GLU A 96 -35.34 4.21 29.20
C GLU A 96 -36.85 4.05 28.98
N LEU A 97 -37.25 3.46 27.85
CA LEU A 97 -38.66 3.17 27.54
C LEU A 97 -39.26 2.15 28.52
N GLU A 98 -38.51 1.11 28.87
CA GLU A 98 -38.93 0.13 29.86
C GLU A 98 -39.08 0.76 31.25
N LEU A 99 -38.10 1.57 31.67
CA LEU A 99 -38.12 2.29 32.94
C LEU A 99 -39.31 3.26 33.00
N ALA A 100 -39.54 4.05 31.95
CA ALA A 100 -40.67 4.96 31.85
C ALA A 100 -42.02 4.21 31.96
N THR A 101 -42.16 3.10 31.25
CA THR A 101 -43.36 2.25 31.28
C THR A 101 -43.62 1.69 32.68
N ASN A 102 -42.57 1.22 33.36
CA ASN A 102 -42.68 0.68 34.71
C ASN A 102 -43.01 1.78 35.74
N LEU A 103 -42.48 3.00 35.55
CA LEU A 103 -42.82 4.14 36.39
C LEU A 103 -44.29 4.55 36.22
N LEU A 104 -44.80 4.60 34.99
CA LEU A 104 -46.22 4.88 34.74
C LEU A 104 -47.14 3.84 35.41
N LYS A 105 -46.80 2.54 35.30
CA LYS A 105 -47.53 1.46 36.00
C LYS A 105 -47.48 1.65 37.52
N TYR A 106 -46.31 2.02 38.07
CA TYR A 106 -46.17 2.31 39.50
C TYR A 106 -47.09 3.46 39.93
N PHE A 107 -47.12 4.56 39.18
CA PHE A 107 -47.97 5.71 39.50
C PHE A 107 -49.46 5.38 39.40
N ASP A 108 -49.88 4.56 38.42
CA ASP A 108 -51.26 4.08 38.28
C ASP A 108 -51.68 3.21 39.48
N GLU A 109 -50.86 2.23 39.88
CA GLU A 109 -51.13 1.38 41.05
C GLU A 109 -51.08 2.17 42.37
N TYR A 110 -50.14 3.11 42.49
CA TYR A 110 -50.05 3.99 43.66
C TYR A 110 -51.26 4.91 43.77
N GLN A 111 -51.73 5.47 42.65
CA GLN A 111 -52.95 6.27 42.61
C GLN A 111 -54.15 5.41 43.04
N LYS A 112 -54.34 4.22 42.44
CA LYS A 112 -55.42 3.28 42.80
C LYS A 112 -55.43 2.96 44.29
N MET A 113 -54.29 2.57 44.85
CA MET A 113 -54.15 2.14 46.25
C MET A 113 -54.57 3.23 47.25
N TRP A 114 -54.28 4.50 46.92
CA TRP A 114 -54.53 5.62 47.82
C TRP A 114 -55.71 6.50 47.41
N THR A 115 -56.49 6.13 46.39
CA THR A 115 -57.61 6.91 45.83
C THR A 115 -58.57 7.42 46.90
N ALA A 116 -58.90 6.58 47.89
CA ALA A 116 -59.83 6.93 48.97
C ALA A 116 -59.29 7.99 49.95
N LEU A 117 -57.97 8.18 50.03
CA LEU A 117 -57.34 9.17 50.89
C LEU A 117 -57.08 10.50 50.17
N TRP A 118 -57.22 10.55 48.85
CA TRP A 118 -56.99 11.73 48.01
C TRP A 118 -58.24 12.63 47.93
N GLU A 119 -58.59 13.32 49.01
CA GLU A 119 -59.56 14.43 48.96
C GLU A 119 -58.86 15.72 48.50
N GLY A 120 -58.89 16.00 47.19
CA GLY A 120 -58.62 17.34 46.63
C GLY A 120 -57.20 17.71 46.23
N GLY A 121 -56.35 16.78 45.74
CA GLY A 121 -54.96 17.15 45.43
C GLY A 121 -54.13 16.34 44.43
N THR A 122 -54.67 15.72 43.38
CA THR A 122 -53.88 14.84 42.48
C THR A 122 -52.79 15.51 41.63
N GLY A 123 -52.66 16.85 41.67
CA GLY A 123 -51.77 17.62 40.79
C GLY A 123 -50.31 17.14 40.76
N TYR A 124 -49.74 16.74 41.90
CA TYR A 124 -48.35 16.23 41.91
C TYR A 124 -48.18 14.91 41.11
N LEU A 125 -49.13 13.98 41.21
CA LEU A 125 -49.09 12.72 40.47
C LEU A 125 -49.29 12.96 38.97
N GLU A 126 -50.18 13.89 38.64
CA GLU A 126 -50.47 14.28 37.27
C GLU A 126 -49.28 14.98 36.62
N ASP A 127 -48.63 15.91 37.31
CA ASP A 127 -47.39 16.57 36.87
C ASP A 127 -46.25 15.55 36.64
N MET A 128 -46.09 14.60 37.56
CA MET A 128 -45.06 13.56 37.45
C MET A 128 -45.35 12.61 36.29
N ARG A 129 -46.61 12.24 36.08
CA ARG A 129 -47.05 11.43 34.95
C ARG A 129 -46.82 12.17 33.63
N GLU A 130 -47.24 13.43 33.52
CA GLU A 130 -47.01 14.26 32.33
C GLU A 130 -45.52 14.35 32.00
N LYS A 131 -44.68 14.54 33.02
CA LYS A 131 -43.23 14.57 32.86
C LYS A 131 -42.67 13.25 32.33
N ILE A 132 -43.13 12.10 32.84
CA ILE A 132 -42.68 10.78 32.36
C ILE A 132 -43.16 10.55 30.92
N GLU A 133 -44.41 10.87 30.61
CA GLU A 133 -44.95 10.78 29.25
C GLU A 133 -44.15 11.68 28.28
N GLN A 134 -43.77 12.88 28.69
CA GLN A 134 -42.91 13.76 27.90
C GLN A 134 -41.53 13.14 27.65
N GLN A 135 -40.91 12.59 28.69
CA GLN A 135 -39.62 11.90 28.57
C GLN A 135 -39.72 10.68 27.65
N MET A 136 -40.80 9.91 27.75
CA MET A 136 -41.06 8.77 26.88
C MET A 136 -41.13 9.18 25.41
N ARG A 137 -41.80 10.31 25.10
CA ARG A 137 -41.84 10.87 23.73
C ARG A 137 -40.44 11.21 23.19
N TYR A 138 -39.57 11.78 24.03
CA TYR A 138 -38.18 12.06 23.63
C TYR A 138 -37.39 10.77 23.38
N SER A 139 -37.50 9.77 24.25
CA SER A 139 -36.80 8.49 24.06
C SER A 139 -37.32 7.74 22.82
N GLU A 140 -38.63 7.79 22.54
CA GLU A 140 -39.19 7.25 21.30
C GLU A 140 -38.64 7.96 20.04
N GLN A 141 -38.44 9.27 20.10
CA GLN A 141 -37.80 10.00 19.01
C GLN A 141 -36.36 9.53 18.81
N VAL A 142 -35.59 9.40 19.90
CA VAL A 142 -34.23 8.88 19.85
C VAL A 142 -34.20 7.48 19.25
N LYS A 143 -35.13 6.60 19.64
CA LYS A 143 -35.25 5.26 19.07
C LYS A 143 -35.46 5.29 17.55
N ARG A 144 -36.39 6.13 17.06
CA ARG A 144 -36.61 6.32 15.62
C ARG A 144 -35.35 6.81 14.90
N ASP A 145 -34.62 7.74 15.50
CA ASP A 145 -33.37 8.26 14.93
C ASP A 145 -32.25 7.19 14.92
N LEU A 146 -32.22 6.30 15.90
CA LEU A 146 -31.27 5.19 15.95
C LEU A 146 -31.62 4.12 14.92
N ASP A 147 -32.90 3.79 14.73
CA ASP A 147 -33.36 2.75 13.79
C ASP A 147 -32.91 2.97 12.34
N ILE A 148 -32.68 4.23 11.94
CA ILE A 148 -32.18 4.55 10.59
C ILE A 148 -30.66 4.41 10.44
N LEU A 149 -29.88 4.48 11.53
CA LEU A 149 -28.41 4.50 11.46
C LEU A 149 -27.79 3.21 10.93
N PRO A 150 -28.26 1.99 11.27
CA PRO A 150 -27.71 0.76 10.73
C PRO A 150 -27.75 0.71 9.21
N ARG A 151 -28.84 1.19 8.61
CA ARG A 151 -28.99 1.25 7.15
C ARG A 151 -27.97 2.20 6.53
N ARG A 152 -27.77 3.38 7.14
CA ARG A 152 -26.79 4.38 6.68
C ARG A 152 -25.35 3.85 6.79
N ILE A 153 -24.98 3.26 7.93
CA ILE A 153 -23.66 2.65 8.15
C ILE A 153 -23.42 1.51 7.15
N LYS A 154 -24.43 0.66 6.89
CA LYS A 154 -24.34 -0.41 5.89
C LYS A 154 -24.15 0.12 4.48
N ASN A 155 -24.87 1.19 4.11
CA ASN A 155 -24.70 1.84 2.81
C ASN A 155 -23.30 2.42 2.65
N GLN A 156 -22.76 3.05 3.70
CA GLN A 156 -21.38 3.56 3.72
C GLN A 156 -20.35 2.43 3.51
N SER A 157 -20.50 1.31 4.22
CA SER A 157 -19.64 0.13 4.04
C SER A 157 -19.69 -0.40 2.61
N LYS A 158 -20.88 -0.44 1.98
CA LYS A 158 -21.05 -0.84 0.58
C LYS A 158 -20.39 0.16 -0.39
N ALA A 159 -20.47 1.45 -0.12
CA ALA A 159 -19.81 2.47 -0.93
C ALA A 159 -18.28 2.32 -0.87
N ILE A 160 -17.71 2.11 0.32
CA ILE A 160 -16.28 1.82 0.49
C ILE A 160 -15.89 0.56 -0.30
N PHE A 161 -16.65 -0.53 -0.19
CA PHE A 161 -16.37 -1.75 -0.93
C PHE A 161 -16.37 -1.53 -2.45
N ASN A 162 -17.39 -0.85 -2.97
CA ASN A 162 -17.47 -0.53 -4.40
C ASN A 162 -16.28 0.35 -4.86
N TYR A 163 -15.86 1.30 -4.03
CA TYR A 163 -14.70 2.14 -4.32
C TYR A 163 -13.41 1.33 -4.39
N VAL A 164 -13.20 0.41 -3.45
CA VAL A 164 -12.04 -0.51 -3.45
C VAL A 164 -12.03 -1.33 -4.73
N VAL A 165 -13.16 -1.98 -5.07
CA VAL A 165 -13.27 -2.79 -6.29
C VAL A 165 -13.01 -1.95 -7.54
N GLN A 166 -13.54 -0.73 -7.62
CA GLN A 166 -13.31 0.17 -8.74
C GLN A 166 -11.84 0.55 -8.86
N ARG A 167 -11.18 0.86 -7.74
CA ARG A 167 -9.76 1.20 -7.68
C ARG A 167 -8.89 0.01 -8.10
N ASP A 168 -9.19 -1.19 -7.63
CA ASP A 168 -8.47 -2.41 -8.00
C ASP A 168 -8.62 -2.73 -9.50
N ASN A 169 -9.82 -2.55 -10.05
CA ASN A 169 -10.04 -2.69 -11.49
C ASN A 169 -9.22 -1.67 -12.31
N GLN A 170 -9.14 -0.41 -11.86
CA GLN A 170 -8.31 0.60 -12.50
C GLN A 170 -6.82 0.26 -12.42
N LEU A 171 -6.34 -0.19 -11.26
CA LEU A 171 -4.95 -0.64 -11.09
C LEU A 171 -4.64 -1.85 -11.98
N ASN A 172 -5.56 -2.80 -12.09
CA ASN A 172 -5.39 -3.97 -12.97
C ASN A 172 -5.29 -3.58 -14.45
N ILE A 173 -6.11 -2.61 -14.90
CA ILE A 173 -6.01 -2.09 -16.27
C ILE A 173 -4.67 -1.39 -16.48
N GLN A 174 -4.25 -0.52 -15.55
CA GLN A 174 -2.95 0.16 -15.64
C GLN A 174 -1.77 -0.82 -15.61
N LEU A 175 -1.86 -1.88 -14.80
CA LEU A 175 -0.86 -2.93 -14.75
C LEU A 175 -0.80 -3.70 -16.07
N ALA A 176 -1.95 -4.02 -16.67
CA ALA A 176 -2.00 -4.65 -17.99
C ALA A 176 -1.40 -3.76 -19.08
N GLU A 177 -1.65 -2.46 -19.06
CA GLU A 177 -1.04 -1.49 -19.98
C GLU A 177 0.48 -1.39 -19.78
N SER A 178 0.95 -1.33 -18.53
CA SER A 178 2.37 -1.31 -18.20
C SER A 178 3.06 -2.59 -18.66
N ASN A 179 2.47 -3.75 -18.38
CA ASN A 179 2.99 -5.05 -18.80
C ASN A 179 3.04 -5.16 -20.33
N ARG A 180 2.04 -4.62 -21.03
CA ARG A 180 2.04 -4.56 -22.50
C ARG A 180 3.22 -3.72 -23.00
N LYS A 181 3.48 -2.54 -22.43
CA LYS A 181 4.63 -1.71 -22.81
C LYS A 181 5.96 -2.42 -22.57
N ILE A 182 6.12 -3.06 -21.40
CA ILE A 182 7.32 -3.84 -21.07
C ILE A 182 7.51 -4.99 -22.07
N ALA A 183 6.44 -5.69 -22.46
CA ALA A 183 6.52 -6.77 -23.45
C ALA A 183 6.90 -6.24 -24.86
N GLU A 184 6.39 -5.07 -25.25
CA GLU A 184 6.76 -4.41 -26.51
C GLU A 184 8.24 -3.97 -26.52
N GLU A 185 8.73 -3.40 -25.41
CA GLU A 185 10.14 -3.04 -25.23
C GLU A 185 11.04 -4.26 -25.24
N SER A 186 10.72 -5.31 -24.47
CA SER A 186 11.47 -6.57 -24.47
C SER A 186 11.53 -7.20 -25.87
N ARG A 187 10.45 -7.11 -26.65
CA ARG A 187 10.46 -7.57 -28.05
C ARG A 187 11.44 -6.76 -28.90
N ARG A 188 11.49 -5.43 -28.73
CA ARG A 188 12.45 -4.57 -29.45
C ARG A 188 13.89 -4.87 -29.04
N ASP A 189 14.16 -5.02 -27.75
CA ASP A 189 15.50 -5.36 -27.25
C ASP A 189 15.98 -6.71 -27.78
N ASN A 190 15.09 -7.70 -27.88
CA ASN A 190 15.40 -8.97 -28.51
C ASN A 190 15.76 -8.81 -30.00
N LEU A 191 15.06 -7.95 -30.74
CA LEU A 191 15.39 -7.66 -32.14
C LEU A 191 16.74 -6.94 -32.26
N LEU A 192 17.00 -5.95 -31.42
CA LEU A 192 18.28 -5.23 -31.38
C LEU A 192 19.44 -6.14 -31.00
N ASN A 193 19.25 -7.06 -30.04
CA ASN A 193 20.25 -8.04 -29.66
C ASN A 193 20.55 -9.03 -30.81
N LEU A 194 19.54 -9.43 -31.58
CA LEU A 194 19.74 -10.24 -32.77
C LEU A 194 20.53 -9.50 -33.85
N GLU A 195 20.21 -8.22 -34.08
CA GLU A 195 20.95 -7.36 -35.02
C GLU A 195 22.40 -7.13 -34.57
N LEU A 196 22.61 -6.87 -33.27
CA LEU A 196 23.93 -6.74 -32.68
C LEU A 196 24.73 -8.04 -32.79
N ALA A 197 24.10 -9.20 -32.53
CA ALA A 197 24.74 -10.50 -32.71
C ALA A 197 25.17 -10.73 -34.17
N ALA A 198 24.33 -10.35 -35.14
CA ALA A 198 24.68 -10.43 -36.56
C ALA A 198 25.86 -9.49 -36.92
N ALA A 199 25.83 -8.24 -36.44
CA ALA A 199 26.90 -7.27 -36.67
C ALA A 199 28.23 -7.72 -36.03
N THR A 200 28.20 -8.22 -34.79
CA THR A 200 29.41 -8.75 -34.12
C THR A 200 29.96 -9.98 -34.82
N ALA A 201 29.11 -10.86 -35.36
CA ALA A 201 29.55 -11.99 -36.18
C ALA A 201 30.23 -11.54 -37.47
N GLN A 202 29.70 -10.52 -38.14
CA GLN A 202 30.35 -9.93 -39.32
C GLN A 202 31.71 -9.32 -38.98
N VAL A 203 31.79 -8.52 -37.90
CA VAL A 203 33.05 -7.93 -37.44
C VAL A 203 34.07 -9.01 -37.09
N ALA A 204 33.66 -10.10 -36.45
CA ALA A 204 34.55 -11.22 -36.14
C ALA A 204 35.09 -11.91 -37.41
N GLU A 205 34.26 -12.06 -38.45
CA GLU A 205 34.68 -12.61 -39.72
C GLU A 205 35.67 -11.68 -40.46
N GLU A 206 35.38 -10.39 -40.52
CA GLU A 206 36.29 -9.39 -41.10
C GLU A 206 37.62 -9.36 -40.34
N THR A 207 37.59 -9.40 -39.00
CA THR A 207 38.78 -9.49 -38.15
C THR A 207 39.57 -10.77 -38.40
N ARG A 208 38.89 -11.90 -38.66
CA ARG A 208 39.52 -13.18 -39.01
C ARG A 208 40.23 -13.10 -40.35
N GLN A 209 39.63 -12.45 -41.33
CA GLN A 209 40.24 -12.21 -42.65
C GLN A 209 41.45 -11.29 -42.55
N ASP A 210 41.34 -10.18 -41.81
CA ASP A 210 42.46 -9.27 -41.55
C ASP A 210 43.62 -9.99 -40.83
N SER A 211 43.30 -10.83 -39.83
CA SER A 211 44.29 -11.68 -39.16
C SER A 211 44.98 -12.66 -40.11
N ALA A 212 44.26 -13.19 -41.11
CA ALA A 212 44.86 -14.06 -42.13
C ALA A 212 45.80 -13.29 -43.08
N ALA A 213 45.41 -12.07 -43.47
CA ALA A 213 46.27 -11.18 -44.25
C ALA A 213 47.53 -10.80 -43.45
N MET A 214 47.40 -10.46 -42.17
CA MET A 214 48.51 -10.16 -41.28
C MET A 214 49.47 -11.35 -41.15
N LYS A 215 48.95 -12.57 -40.99
CA LYS A 215 49.77 -13.80 -41.01
C LYS A 215 50.53 -13.95 -42.33
N THR A 216 49.90 -13.65 -43.45
CA THR A 216 50.54 -13.74 -44.78
C THR A 216 51.68 -12.73 -44.92
N ILE A 217 51.47 -11.48 -44.48
CA ILE A 217 52.52 -10.46 -44.46
C ILE A 217 53.67 -10.89 -43.55
N ALA A 218 53.37 -11.40 -42.35
CA ALA A 218 54.38 -11.91 -41.42
C ALA A 218 55.23 -13.01 -42.06
N VAL A 219 54.60 -14.00 -42.72
CA VAL A 219 55.30 -15.07 -43.45
C VAL A 219 56.21 -14.52 -44.55
N LEU A 220 55.75 -13.54 -45.33
CA LEU A 220 56.58 -12.87 -46.35
C LEU A 220 57.78 -12.17 -45.71
N THR A 221 57.57 -11.37 -44.66
CA THR A 221 58.66 -10.66 -43.98
C THR A 221 59.68 -11.62 -43.35
N LEU A 222 59.24 -12.70 -42.69
CA LEU A 222 60.12 -13.73 -42.13
C LEU A 222 60.93 -14.47 -43.19
N THR A 223 60.42 -14.57 -44.42
CA THR A 223 61.13 -15.21 -45.54
C THR A 223 62.19 -14.30 -46.17
N PHE A 224 61.87 -13.01 -46.36
CA PHE A 224 62.77 -12.07 -47.05
C PHE A 224 63.82 -11.41 -46.14
N LEU A 225 63.53 -11.24 -44.84
CA LEU A 225 64.41 -10.54 -43.91
C LEU A 225 65.77 -11.25 -43.68
N PRO A 226 65.84 -12.60 -43.53
CA PRO A 226 67.10 -13.33 -43.50
C PRO A 226 67.97 -13.12 -44.75
N GLY A 227 67.37 -13.26 -45.93
CA GLY A 227 68.07 -13.16 -47.20
C GLY A 227 68.62 -11.75 -47.46
N THR A 228 67.82 -10.72 -47.16
CA THR A 228 68.25 -9.32 -47.30
C THR A 228 69.34 -8.93 -46.30
N ALA A 229 69.28 -9.42 -45.06
CA ALA A 229 70.32 -9.19 -44.06
C ALA A 229 71.66 -9.83 -44.47
N VAL A 230 71.63 -11.08 -44.93
CA VAL A 230 72.82 -11.81 -45.39
C VAL A 230 73.38 -11.19 -46.68
N ALA A 231 72.52 -10.80 -47.63
CA ALA A 231 72.93 -10.08 -48.85
C ALA A 231 73.58 -8.73 -48.53
N SER A 232 73.01 -7.97 -47.59
CA SER A 232 73.58 -6.68 -47.15
C SER A 232 74.94 -6.88 -46.49
N PHE A 233 75.09 -7.89 -45.64
CA PHE A 233 76.35 -8.22 -44.98
C PHE A 233 77.45 -8.58 -45.99
N PHE A 234 77.12 -9.39 -47.02
CA PHE A 234 78.07 -9.73 -48.08
C PHE A 234 78.32 -8.60 -49.11
N SER A 235 77.44 -7.61 -49.20
CA SER A 235 77.64 -6.40 -50.02
C SER A 235 78.57 -5.37 -49.35
N MET A 236 78.92 -5.56 -48.08
CA MET A 236 79.90 -4.70 -47.41
C MET A 236 81.26 -4.92 -48.06
N THR A 237 81.99 -3.84 -48.34
CA THR A 237 83.29 -3.81 -49.05
C THR A 237 84.41 -4.69 -48.44
N MET A 238 84.16 -5.33 -47.30
CA MET A 238 85.06 -6.25 -46.62
C MET A 238 85.10 -7.65 -47.25
N PHE A 239 84.11 -8.03 -48.08
CA PHE A 239 84.06 -9.35 -48.74
C PHE A 239 84.27 -9.24 -50.26
N GLN A 240 85.54 -9.21 -50.69
CA GLN A 240 85.90 -9.27 -52.12
C GLN A 240 86.06 -10.72 -52.58
N TRP A 241 85.12 -11.19 -53.39
CA TRP A 241 85.16 -12.56 -53.91
C TRP A 241 86.06 -12.65 -55.16
N PRO A 242 87.09 -13.52 -55.19
CA PRO A 242 87.99 -13.63 -56.33
C PRO A 242 87.29 -14.33 -57.51
N PHE A 243 87.27 -13.68 -58.67
CA PHE A 243 86.80 -14.29 -59.92
C PHE A 243 87.86 -15.26 -60.45
N ALA A 244 87.47 -16.49 -60.74
CA ALA A 244 88.40 -17.53 -61.20
C ALA A 244 88.88 -17.33 -62.66
N ASN A 245 88.18 -16.55 -63.50
CA ASN A 245 88.61 -16.18 -64.86
C ASN A 245 87.77 -15.02 -65.44
N ASN A 246 88.34 -14.27 -66.38
CA ASN A 246 87.85 -12.97 -66.90
C ASN A 246 86.51 -13.00 -67.67
N ASN A 247 85.88 -14.18 -67.86
CA ASN A 247 84.59 -14.36 -68.53
C ASN A 247 83.51 -14.99 -67.62
N SER A 248 83.74 -15.11 -66.31
CA SER A 248 82.75 -15.68 -65.40
C SER A 248 81.83 -14.59 -64.84
N LEU A 249 80.55 -14.63 -65.22
CA LEU A 249 79.50 -13.73 -64.70
C LEU A 249 79.16 -13.97 -63.21
N ALA A 250 79.72 -15.02 -62.58
CA ALA A 250 79.51 -15.33 -61.16
C ALA A 250 80.78 -15.88 -60.49
N SER A 251 80.97 -15.54 -59.21
CA SER A 251 82.05 -16.05 -58.35
C SER A 251 81.77 -17.50 -57.90
N PRO A 252 82.79 -18.39 -57.81
CA PRO A 252 82.64 -19.79 -57.36
C PRO A 252 82.04 -19.96 -55.95
N TYR A 253 82.10 -18.92 -55.11
CA TYR A 253 81.68 -18.97 -53.71
C TYR A 253 80.22 -18.59 -53.46
N ILE A 254 79.42 -18.41 -54.52
CA ILE A 254 77.98 -18.12 -54.41
C ILE A 254 77.22 -19.16 -53.56
N TYR A 255 77.76 -20.37 -53.42
CA TYR A 255 77.24 -21.42 -52.55
C TYR A 255 77.23 -21.03 -51.06
N VAL A 256 78.18 -20.20 -50.58
CA VAL A 256 78.27 -19.77 -49.18
C VAL A 256 77.04 -18.95 -48.76
N TYR A 257 76.50 -18.14 -49.67
CA TYR A 257 75.25 -17.41 -49.45
C TYR A 257 74.09 -18.36 -49.10
N PHE A 258 73.93 -19.45 -49.86
CA PHE A 258 72.87 -20.43 -49.61
C PHE A 258 73.07 -21.20 -48.29
N VAL A 259 74.32 -21.56 -47.97
CA VAL A 259 74.66 -22.29 -46.74
C VAL A 259 74.36 -21.50 -45.48
N VAL A 260 74.51 -20.16 -45.51
CA VAL A 260 74.22 -19.30 -44.34
C VAL A 260 72.76 -18.89 -44.30
N THR A 261 72.16 -18.57 -45.45
CA THR A 261 70.78 -18.05 -45.51
C THR A 261 69.74 -19.10 -45.13
N ILE A 262 69.87 -20.33 -45.64
CA ILE A 262 68.90 -21.42 -45.37
C ILE A 262 68.74 -21.73 -43.88
N PRO A 263 69.81 -22.02 -43.10
CA PRO A 263 69.66 -22.32 -41.67
C PRO A 263 69.16 -21.12 -40.88
N LEU A 264 69.52 -19.90 -41.27
CA LEU A 264 69.02 -18.69 -40.61
C LEU A 264 67.51 -18.51 -40.83
N THR A 265 67.01 -18.77 -42.04
CA THR A 265 65.57 -18.80 -42.32
C THR A 265 64.86 -19.89 -41.52
N VAL A 266 65.42 -21.11 -41.45
CA VAL A 266 64.84 -22.21 -40.63
C VAL A 266 64.77 -21.84 -39.16
N LEU A 267 65.81 -21.20 -38.62
CA LEU A 267 65.86 -20.75 -37.22
C LEU A 267 64.77 -19.71 -36.93
N VAL A 268 64.59 -18.73 -37.82
CA VAL A 268 63.56 -17.69 -37.69
C VAL A 268 62.14 -18.28 -37.72
N TYR A 269 61.89 -19.25 -38.61
CA TYR A 269 60.60 -19.96 -38.64
C TYR A 269 60.38 -20.85 -37.40
N ALA A 270 61.42 -21.52 -36.90
CA ALA A 270 61.34 -22.34 -35.69
C ALA A 270 61.04 -21.51 -34.43
N LEU A 271 61.56 -20.28 -34.35
CA LEU A 271 61.22 -19.33 -33.30
C LEU A 271 59.76 -18.87 -33.37
N TRP A 272 59.21 -18.67 -34.57
CA TRP A 272 57.83 -18.24 -34.76
C TRP A 272 56.78 -19.31 -34.40
N THR A 273 57.07 -20.58 -34.66
CA THR A 273 56.14 -21.69 -34.34
C THR A 273 56.23 -22.18 -32.90
N CYS A 274 57.21 -21.71 -32.11
CA CYS A 274 57.36 -22.07 -30.71
C CYS A 274 56.29 -21.34 -29.86
N PRO A 275 55.35 -22.05 -29.18
CA PRO A 275 54.17 -21.44 -28.53
C PRO A 275 54.42 -20.62 -27.24
N GLY A 276 55.56 -19.94 -27.09
CA GLY A 276 55.94 -19.32 -25.80
C GLY A 276 56.81 -18.07 -25.87
N ALA A 277 56.89 -17.37 -26.99
CA ALA A 277 57.72 -16.17 -27.14
C ALA A 277 56.94 -14.88 -27.54
N ILE A 278 55.60 -14.92 -27.59
CA ILE A 278 54.73 -13.75 -27.79
C ILE A 278 53.47 -13.93 -26.94
#